data_AF-A0A3N2H710-F1
#
_entry.id   AF-A0A3N2H710-F1
#
_cell.length_a   1.000
_cell.length_b   1.000
_cell.length_c   1.000
_cell.angle_alpha   90.00
_cell.angle_beta   90.00
_cell.angle_gamma   90.00
#
_symmetry.space_group_name_H-M   'P 1'
#
loop_
_entity.id
_entity.type
_entity.pdbx_description
1 polymer ?
#
loop_
_entity_poly.entity_id
_entity_poly.type
_entity_poly.pdbx_seq_one_letter_code
_entity_poly.pdbx_strand_id
1 'polypeptide(L)'
;MWPARGRLRGYRARRGGEVVEFPVGHVRDGDHVLVMAGRAARKTWWRHFRTPAPVEVRLPGGWSAGVGRVLHGAEREAALAVYRHHRPHVPAEAPLVTIDLPPAEPLRGKAFAWSWFWIVTLAEFAGFAVPAVVGPLTAGAAPAVAVPVLLAVGAVEGAALGCGQALVLRHALPALPGRRWIAATSAGAVVAYLAGTLPAAAEIHRRPPVQAAAAAVALGLVLLASLGTAQWPLLRSHLSRAWLWIPVTAAAWLAGLGVFLAVTMPLWHDGQALAGTVLIGAGGGLLMAATTSAITGFALARLLASGG
;
A
#
# COMPACT_ATOMS: atom_id res chain seq x y z
N MET A 1 2.54 -12.52 -3.26
CA MET A 1 3.13 -12.75 -1.92
C MET A 1 4.22 -13.81 -2.09
N TRP A 2 5.47 -13.40 -2.22
CA TRP A 2 6.58 -14.28 -2.62
C TRP A 2 7.14 -15.00 -1.39
N PRO A 3 7.30 -16.35 -1.38
CA PRO A 3 8.13 -16.99 -0.38
C PRO A 3 9.57 -16.73 -0.81
N ALA A 4 10.14 -15.61 -0.36
CA ALA A 4 11.55 -15.33 -0.57
C ALA A 4 12.35 -16.44 0.12
N ARG A 5 12.85 -17.39 -0.66
CA ARG A 5 13.91 -18.33 -0.27
C ARG A 5 15.20 -17.53 -0.07
N GLY A 6 15.23 -16.70 0.98
CA GLY A 6 16.42 -15.94 1.35
C GLY A 6 17.42 -16.89 2.02
N ARG A 7 18.49 -17.22 1.31
CA ARG A 7 19.71 -17.65 2.00
C ARG A 7 20.19 -16.46 2.81
N LEU A 8 20.20 -16.57 4.13
CA LEU A 8 20.78 -15.55 5.01
C LEU A 8 22.29 -15.57 4.73
N ARG A 9 22.82 -14.57 4.02
CA ARG A 9 24.11 -14.73 3.30
C ARG A 9 25.34 -14.74 4.20
N GLY A 10 25.28 -14.17 5.41
CA GLY A 10 26.37 -14.23 6.38
C GLY A 10 25.98 -13.91 7.81
N TYR A 11 26.91 -14.20 8.71
CA TYR A 11 26.89 -13.91 10.14
C TYR A 11 28.09 -12.99 10.43
N ARG A 12 27.87 -11.87 11.13
CA ARG A 12 28.95 -11.13 11.77
C ARG A 12 28.70 -11.20 13.27
N ALA A 13 29.57 -11.90 14.00
CA ALA A 13 29.71 -11.64 15.43
C ALA A 13 31.17 -11.44 15.78
N ARG A 14 31.40 -10.52 16.72
CA ARG A 14 32.71 -10.31 17.30
C ARG A 14 32.98 -11.40 18.33
N ARG A 15 33.80 -12.38 17.96
CA ARG A 15 34.58 -13.17 18.92
C ARG A 15 36.02 -13.23 18.40
N GLY A 16 36.89 -12.39 18.94
CA GLY A 16 38.30 -12.35 18.53
C GLY A 16 38.60 -11.66 17.19
N GLY A 17 37.65 -10.93 16.58
CA GLY A 17 37.89 -10.08 15.40
C GLY A 17 37.61 -10.69 14.02
N GLU A 18 37.38 -12.00 13.92
CA GLU A 18 37.05 -12.66 12.65
C GLU A 18 35.54 -12.62 12.33
N VAL A 19 35.20 -12.28 11.08
CA VAL A 19 33.82 -12.27 10.56
C VAL A 19 33.59 -13.55 9.76
N VAL A 20 32.57 -14.34 10.13
CA VAL A 20 32.31 -15.65 9.53
C VAL A 20 30.99 -15.67 8.76
N GLU A 21 31.06 -15.56 7.43
CA GLU A 21 29.89 -15.47 6.56
C GLU A 21 29.54 -16.84 5.93
N PHE A 22 28.35 -17.39 6.21
CA PHE A 22 27.82 -18.58 5.51
C PHE A 22 26.29 -18.58 5.40
N PRO A 23 25.74 -19.24 4.35
CA PRO A 23 24.30 -19.30 4.12
C PRO A 23 23.57 -20.17 5.14
N VAL A 24 22.54 -19.64 5.79
CA VAL A 24 21.59 -20.41 6.61
C VAL A 24 20.14 -20.29 6.12
N GLY A 25 19.36 -21.35 6.34
CA GLY A 25 17.92 -21.34 6.12
C GLY A 25 17.20 -20.71 7.30
N HIS A 26 16.33 -19.74 7.03
CA HIS A 26 15.60 -19.02 8.06
C HIS A 26 14.09 -19.00 7.79
N VAL A 27 13.33 -18.74 8.84
CA VAL A 27 11.90 -18.39 8.82
C VAL A 27 11.76 -17.08 9.60
N ARG A 28 11.02 -16.12 9.07
CA ARG A 28 10.75 -14.85 9.77
C ARG A 28 9.41 -14.95 10.47
N ASP A 29 9.37 -14.54 11.73
CA ASP A 29 8.18 -14.51 12.58
C ASP A 29 8.16 -13.17 13.33
N GLY A 30 7.39 -12.21 12.82
CA GLY A 30 7.40 -10.82 13.31
C GLY A 30 8.79 -10.19 13.25
N ASP A 31 9.27 -9.76 14.43
CA ASP A 31 10.59 -9.16 14.65
C ASP A 31 11.67 -10.21 14.97
N HIS A 32 11.33 -11.50 14.90
CA HIS A 32 12.25 -12.61 15.11
C HIS A 32 12.61 -13.29 13.80
N VAL A 33 13.88 -13.68 13.68
CA VAL A 33 14.35 -14.57 12.61
C VAL A 33 14.77 -15.89 13.24
N LEU A 34 14.03 -16.95 12.91
CA LEU A 34 14.29 -18.30 13.36
C LEU A 34 15.28 -18.97 12.40
N VAL A 35 16.39 -19.46 12.93
CA VAL A 35 17.45 -20.15 12.18
C VAL A 35 17.67 -21.53 12.78
N MET A 36 17.52 -22.57 11.98
CA MET A 36 17.74 -23.95 12.42
C MET A 36 19.15 -24.43 12.10
N ALA A 37 19.85 -24.96 13.11
CA ALA A 37 21.13 -25.60 12.95
C ALA A 37 21.00 -27.07 12.50
N GLY A 38 20.61 -27.29 11.24
CA GLY A 38 20.53 -28.65 10.67
C GLY A 38 21.91 -29.35 10.66
N ARG A 39 21.93 -30.65 10.98
CA ARG A 39 23.17 -31.45 11.20
C ARG A 39 24.09 -30.83 12.27
N ALA A 40 23.50 -30.44 13.40
CA ALA A 40 24.16 -29.70 14.48
C ALA A 40 25.46 -30.33 14.98
N ALA A 41 25.57 -31.66 14.98
CA ALA A 41 26.79 -32.38 15.40
C ALA A 41 28.02 -32.02 14.55
N ARG A 42 27.82 -31.63 13.28
CA ARG A 42 28.90 -31.23 12.35
C ARG A 42 29.14 -29.72 12.31
N LYS A 43 28.42 -28.93 13.13
CA LYS A 43 28.45 -27.46 13.08
C LYS A 43 28.68 -26.90 14.47
N THR A 44 29.47 -25.84 14.55
CA THR A 44 29.83 -25.21 15.84
C THR A 44 29.25 -23.80 15.99
N TRP A 45 28.84 -23.14 14.90
CA TRP A 45 28.39 -21.74 14.93
C TRP A 45 27.25 -21.47 15.93
N TRP A 46 26.27 -22.38 16.03
CA TRP A 46 25.10 -22.20 16.91
C TRP A 46 25.48 -22.16 18.38
N ARG A 47 26.65 -22.71 18.75
CA ARG A 47 27.16 -22.71 20.12
C ARG A 47 27.49 -21.30 20.60
N HIS A 48 27.80 -20.39 19.69
CA HIS A 48 28.04 -18.97 20.01
C HIS A 48 26.80 -18.32 20.65
N PHE A 49 25.61 -18.75 20.25
CA PHE A 49 24.33 -18.21 20.70
C PHE A 49 23.77 -18.92 21.94
N ARG A 50 24.54 -19.83 22.58
CA ARG A 50 24.16 -20.38 23.89
C ARG A 50 24.04 -19.29 24.94
N THR A 51 24.84 -18.24 24.78
CA THR A 51 24.68 -16.94 25.42
C THR A 51 24.15 -15.96 24.39
N PRO A 52 23.20 -15.06 24.74
CA PRO A 52 22.76 -14.01 23.84
C PRO A 52 23.95 -13.24 23.26
N ALA A 53 24.03 -13.13 21.94
CA ALA A 53 25.18 -12.53 21.27
C ALA A 53 24.77 -11.72 20.03
N PRO A 54 25.47 -10.60 19.76
CA PRO A 54 25.16 -9.76 18.60
C PRO A 54 25.42 -10.51 17.30
N VAL A 55 24.52 -10.32 16.33
CA VAL A 55 24.61 -10.89 15.00
C VAL A 55 24.07 -9.92 13.97
N GLU A 56 24.76 -9.79 12.84
CA GLU A 56 24.16 -9.20 11.64
C GLU A 56 23.58 -10.29 10.74
N VAL A 57 22.33 -10.09 10.31
CA VAL A 57 21.66 -10.96 9.34
C VAL A 57 21.37 -10.19 8.06
N ARG A 58 21.57 -10.83 6.91
CA ARG A 58 21.22 -10.24 5.63
C ARG A 58 19.82 -10.66 5.20
N LEU A 59 18.89 -9.70 5.20
CA LEU A 59 17.49 -9.86 4.81
C LEU A 59 17.20 -9.12 3.48
N PRO A 60 16.03 -9.33 2.85
CA PRO A 60 15.57 -8.47 1.77
C PRO A 60 15.41 -7.03 2.30
N GLY A 61 16.41 -6.19 2.08
CA GLY A 61 16.51 -4.85 2.67
C GLY A 61 17.92 -4.46 3.12
N GLY A 62 18.83 -5.43 3.28
CA GLY A 62 20.22 -5.18 3.66
C GLY A 62 20.66 -6.00 4.86
N TRP A 63 21.74 -5.54 5.49
CA TRP A 63 22.21 -6.09 6.76
C TRP A 63 21.41 -5.48 7.92
N SER A 64 20.92 -6.33 8.81
CA SER A 64 20.23 -5.92 10.03
C SER A 64 20.97 -6.51 11.22
N ALA A 65 21.40 -5.65 12.15
CA ALA A 65 21.94 -6.09 13.43
C ALA A 65 20.80 -6.61 14.30
N GLY A 66 21.07 -7.63 15.12
CA GLY A 66 20.14 -8.20 16.07
C GLY A 66 20.89 -8.98 17.14
N VAL A 67 20.15 -9.64 18.03
CA VAL A 67 20.73 -10.49 19.09
C VAL A 67 20.25 -11.92 18.88
N GLY A 68 21.20 -12.82 18.66
CA GLY A 68 20.91 -14.24 18.51
C GLY A 68 20.97 -14.97 19.84
N ARG A 69 20.04 -15.89 20.08
CA ARG A 69 20.06 -16.84 21.21
C ARG A 69 19.47 -18.20 20.84
N VAL A 70 20.01 -19.26 21.43
CA VAL A 70 19.45 -20.62 21.30
C VAL A 70 18.17 -20.71 22.15
N LEU A 71 17.11 -21.25 21.56
CA LEU A 71 15.84 -21.48 22.24
C LEU A 71 15.84 -22.82 22.98
N HIS A 72 15.14 -22.85 24.13
CA HIS A 72 15.02 -24.03 25.00
C HIS A 72 13.57 -24.22 25.47
N GLY A 73 13.23 -25.44 25.91
CA GLY A 73 11.93 -25.76 26.52
C GLY A 73 10.72 -25.40 25.67
N ALA A 74 9.67 -24.87 26.32
CA ALA A 74 8.40 -24.50 25.68
C ALA A 74 8.56 -23.45 24.56
N GLU A 75 9.48 -22.50 24.73
CA GLU A 75 9.73 -21.46 23.71
C GLU A 75 10.28 -22.07 22.41
N ARG A 76 11.15 -23.07 22.54
CA ARG A 76 11.63 -23.83 21.37
C ARG A 76 10.51 -24.59 20.68
N GLU A 77 9.59 -25.20 21.44
CA GLU A 77 8.47 -25.95 20.85
C GLU A 77 7.53 -25.06 20.06
N ALA A 78 7.17 -23.89 20.60
CA ALA A 78 6.36 -22.89 19.92
C ALA A 78 7.04 -22.41 18.62
N ALA A 79 8.31 -22.01 18.70
CA ALA A 79 9.06 -21.56 17.53
C ALA A 79 9.28 -22.69 16.51
N LEU A 80 9.43 -23.94 16.94
CA LEU A 80 9.55 -25.10 16.05
C LEU A 80 8.24 -25.36 15.30
N ALA A 81 7.08 -25.16 15.93
CA ALA A 81 5.78 -25.27 15.27
C ALA A 81 5.64 -24.22 14.14
N VAL A 82 6.01 -22.96 14.42
CA VAL A 82 6.07 -21.90 13.39
C VAL A 82 7.04 -22.26 12.28
N TYR A 83 8.25 -22.72 12.62
CA TYR A 83 9.25 -23.11 11.62
C TYR A 83 8.74 -24.25 10.74
N ARG A 84 8.12 -25.28 11.31
CA ARG A 84 7.57 -26.45 10.60
C ARG A 84 6.42 -26.10 9.68
N HIS A 85 5.58 -25.14 10.06
CA HIS A 85 4.52 -24.64 9.20
C HIS A 85 5.06 -24.14 7.85
N HIS A 86 6.23 -23.48 7.86
CA HIS A 86 6.90 -23.00 6.65
C HIS A 86 7.86 -24.03 6.03
N ARG A 87 8.40 -24.96 6.83
CA ARG A 87 9.40 -25.97 6.44
C ARG A 87 9.04 -27.33 7.06
N PRO A 88 8.18 -28.14 6.41
CA PRO A 88 7.64 -29.35 7.03
C PRO A 88 8.71 -30.40 7.39
N HIS A 89 9.76 -30.52 6.57
CA HIS A 89 10.79 -31.56 6.70
C HIS A 89 12.03 -31.06 7.44
N VAL A 90 11.95 -31.00 8.78
CA VAL A 90 13.04 -30.53 9.64
C VAL A 90 13.33 -31.45 10.82
N PRO A 91 14.60 -31.66 11.21
CA PRO A 91 14.95 -32.52 12.34
C PRO A 91 14.39 -31.96 13.66
N ALA A 92 13.68 -32.81 14.41
CA ALA A 92 13.02 -32.43 15.65
C ALA A 92 13.99 -32.01 16.76
N GLU A 93 15.23 -32.51 16.74
CA GLU A 93 16.24 -32.27 17.78
C GLU A 93 17.24 -31.16 17.43
N ALA A 94 17.16 -30.60 16.22
CA ALA A 94 18.10 -29.55 15.82
C ALA A 94 17.99 -28.31 16.73
N PRO A 95 19.10 -27.71 17.17
CA PRO A 95 19.09 -26.43 17.86
C PRO A 95 18.42 -25.37 16.98
N LEU A 96 17.52 -24.61 17.60
CA LEU A 96 16.83 -23.49 16.97
C LEU A 96 17.35 -22.21 17.61
N VAL A 97 17.84 -21.30 16.78
CA VAL A 97 18.32 -19.98 17.20
C VAL A 97 17.27 -18.97 16.80
N THR A 98 16.80 -18.15 17.74
CA THR A 98 16.07 -16.91 17.42
C THR A 98 17.07 -15.79 17.28
N ILE A 99 16.84 -14.91 16.34
CA ILE A 99 17.55 -13.65 16.18
C ILE A 99 16.52 -12.56 16.35
N ASP A 100 16.61 -11.88 17.49
CA ASP A 100 15.74 -10.78 17.86
C ASP A 100 16.27 -9.54 17.13
N LEU A 101 15.50 -9.07 16.14
CA LEU A 101 15.84 -7.85 15.40
C LEU A 101 15.26 -6.65 16.13
N PRO A 102 15.97 -5.51 16.12
CA PRO A 102 15.31 -4.26 16.45
C PRO A 102 14.12 -4.08 15.48
N PRO A 103 12.98 -3.59 15.98
CA PRO A 103 11.83 -3.33 15.14
C PRO A 103 12.28 -2.45 13.98
N ALA A 104 11.93 -2.84 12.74
CA ALA A 104 12.31 -2.07 11.57
C ALA A 104 11.82 -0.64 11.75
N GLU A 105 12.72 0.35 11.65
CA GLU A 105 12.33 1.75 11.78
C GLU A 105 11.23 2.04 10.75
N PRO A 106 10.04 2.48 11.20
CA PRO A 106 8.96 2.77 10.28
C PRO A 106 9.39 3.82 9.26
N LEU A 107 8.97 3.67 8.00
CA LEU A 107 9.20 4.69 6.98
C LEU A 107 8.52 6.00 7.43
N ARG A 108 9.31 7.07 7.61
CA ARG A 108 8.83 8.39 8.06
C ARG A 108 9.39 9.52 7.19
N GLY A 109 8.82 10.71 7.35
CA GLY A 109 9.31 11.95 6.75
C GLY A 109 9.43 11.89 5.22
N LYS A 110 10.57 12.38 4.69
CA LYS A 110 10.80 12.51 3.25
C LYS A 110 10.83 11.17 2.51
N ALA A 111 11.42 10.13 3.12
CA ALA A 111 11.49 8.80 2.52
C ALA A 111 10.10 8.17 2.33
N PHE A 112 9.22 8.36 3.31
CA PHE A 112 7.81 7.97 3.20
C PHE A 112 7.11 8.75 2.09
N ALA A 113 7.20 10.09 2.09
CA ALA A 113 6.53 10.92 1.09
C ALA A 113 6.99 10.60 -0.35
N TRP A 114 8.28 10.33 -0.53
CA TRP A 114 8.83 9.96 -1.84
C TRP A 114 8.36 8.59 -2.33
N SER A 115 8.35 7.59 -1.44
CA SER A 115 7.84 6.26 -1.75
C SER A 115 6.34 6.30 -2.04
N TRP A 116 5.60 7.08 -1.25
CA TRP A 116 4.17 7.32 -1.46
C TRP A 116 3.91 7.93 -2.83
N PHE A 117 4.59 9.04 -3.16
CA PHE A 117 4.43 9.72 -4.43
C PHE A 117 4.55 8.75 -5.61
N TRP A 118 5.65 8.00 -5.72
CA TRP A 118 5.86 7.13 -6.88
C TRP A 118 4.93 5.92 -6.92
N ILE A 119 4.77 5.21 -5.80
CA ILE A 119 3.97 3.98 -5.77
C ILE A 119 2.48 4.28 -5.94
N VAL A 120 1.99 5.32 -5.27
CA VAL A 120 0.57 5.71 -5.36
C VAL A 120 0.26 6.31 -6.72
N THR A 121 1.15 7.14 -7.29
CA THR A 121 0.96 7.66 -8.67
C THR A 121 0.87 6.53 -9.68
N LEU A 122 1.77 5.56 -9.62
CA LEU A 122 1.77 4.43 -10.56
C LEU A 122 0.53 3.55 -10.40
N ALA A 123 0.12 3.27 -9.15
CA ALA A 123 -1.05 2.46 -8.87
C ALA A 123 -2.35 3.15 -9.28
N GLU A 124 -2.46 4.44 -9.01
CA GLU A 124 -3.58 5.29 -9.43
C GLU A 124 -3.65 5.37 -10.95
N PHE A 125 -2.54 5.68 -11.62
CA PHE A 125 -2.49 5.74 -13.08
C PHE A 125 -2.86 4.39 -13.73
N ALA A 126 -2.36 3.27 -13.20
CA ALA A 126 -2.73 1.95 -13.67
C ALA A 126 -4.22 1.64 -13.47
N GLY A 127 -4.81 2.08 -12.36
CA GLY A 127 -6.25 2.00 -12.10
C GLY A 127 -7.05 2.86 -13.07
N PHE A 128 -6.65 4.12 -13.25
CA PHE A 128 -7.30 5.12 -14.09
C PHE A 128 -7.15 4.86 -15.60
N ALA A 129 -6.17 4.05 -16.02
CA ALA A 129 -6.09 3.60 -17.41
C ALA A 129 -7.37 2.84 -17.84
N VAL A 130 -8.04 2.15 -16.92
CA VAL A 130 -9.30 1.45 -17.19
C VAL A 130 -10.44 2.41 -17.53
N PRO A 131 -10.82 3.41 -16.72
CA PRO A 131 -11.84 4.38 -17.07
C PRO A 131 -11.45 5.27 -18.25
N ALA A 132 -10.17 5.57 -18.45
CA ALA A 132 -9.71 6.31 -19.63
C ALA A 132 -10.03 5.58 -20.96
N VAL A 133 -10.12 4.25 -20.94
CA VAL A 133 -10.51 3.42 -22.09
C VAL A 133 -12.02 3.14 -22.10
N VAL A 134 -12.56 2.71 -20.97
CA VAL A 134 -13.96 2.27 -20.87
C VAL A 134 -14.94 3.44 -20.97
N GLY A 135 -14.59 4.62 -20.46
CA GLY A 135 -15.42 5.83 -20.53
C GLY A 135 -15.81 6.18 -21.97
N PRO A 136 -14.84 6.42 -22.87
CA PRO A 136 -15.12 6.68 -24.28
C PRO A 136 -15.89 5.54 -24.97
N LEU A 137 -15.59 4.27 -24.67
CA LEU A 137 -16.28 3.12 -25.25
C LEU A 137 -17.75 3.02 -24.82
N THR A 138 -18.10 3.59 -23.67
CA THR A 138 -19.47 3.56 -23.11
C THR A 138 -20.21 4.88 -23.25
N ALA A 139 -19.60 5.92 -23.82
CA ALA A 139 -20.16 7.27 -23.92
C ALA A 139 -21.52 7.32 -24.65
N GLY A 140 -21.72 6.44 -25.64
CA GLY A 140 -22.98 6.31 -26.38
C GLY A 140 -23.94 5.23 -25.86
N ALA A 141 -23.59 4.53 -24.79
CA ALA A 141 -24.42 3.44 -24.25
C ALA A 141 -25.59 3.97 -23.42
N ALA A 142 -26.67 3.19 -23.33
CA ALA A 142 -27.79 3.52 -22.45
C ALA A 142 -27.33 3.60 -20.97
N PRO A 143 -27.92 4.47 -20.13
CA PRO A 143 -27.53 4.61 -18.73
C PRO A 143 -27.56 3.30 -17.93
N ALA A 144 -28.49 2.40 -18.24
CA ALA A 144 -28.60 1.08 -17.62
C ALA A 144 -27.36 0.19 -17.85
N VAL A 145 -26.57 0.46 -18.88
CA VAL A 145 -25.30 -0.23 -19.17
C VAL A 145 -24.11 0.61 -18.71
N ALA A 146 -24.09 1.90 -19.05
CA ALA A 146 -22.97 2.78 -18.76
C ALA A 146 -22.72 2.92 -17.25
N VAL A 147 -23.78 3.11 -16.43
CA VAL A 147 -23.62 3.32 -14.99
C VAL A 147 -23.02 2.09 -14.31
N PRO A 148 -23.56 0.86 -14.42
CA PRO A 148 -22.94 -0.31 -13.78
C PRO A 148 -21.50 -0.57 -14.24
N VAL A 149 -21.20 -0.34 -15.52
CA VAL A 149 -19.84 -0.50 -16.05
C VAL A 149 -18.89 0.52 -15.42
N LEU A 150 -19.27 1.80 -15.37
CA LEU A 150 -18.45 2.84 -14.76
C LEU A 150 -18.26 2.62 -13.25
N LEU A 151 -19.27 2.12 -12.53
CA LEU A 151 -19.12 1.72 -11.12
C LEU A 151 -18.12 0.57 -10.95
N ALA A 152 -18.18 -0.45 -11.82
CA ALA A 152 -17.24 -1.57 -11.79
C ALA A 152 -15.81 -1.11 -12.06
N VAL A 153 -15.64 -0.21 -13.03
CA VAL A 153 -14.34 0.41 -13.33
C VAL A 153 -13.84 1.25 -12.15
N GLY A 154 -14.69 2.05 -11.52
CA GLY A 154 -14.35 2.79 -10.31
C GLY A 154 -13.93 1.88 -9.15
N ALA A 155 -14.55 0.70 -9.02
CA ALA A 155 -14.13 -0.30 -8.04
C ALA A 155 -12.71 -0.82 -8.31
N VAL A 156 -12.36 -1.07 -9.57
CA VAL A 156 -11.03 -1.52 -10.01
C VAL A 156 -9.98 -0.44 -9.76
N GLU A 157 -10.27 0.80 -10.15
CA GLU A 157 -9.40 1.95 -9.90
C GLU A 157 -9.15 2.14 -8.41
N GLY A 158 -10.22 2.19 -7.59
CA GLY A 158 -10.09 2.34 -6.15
C GLY A 158 -9.36 1.17 -5.48
N ALA A 159 -9.47 -0.05 -6.02
CA ALA A 159 -8.70 -1.20 -5.54
C ALA A 159 -7.20 -1.07 -5.89
N ALA A 160 -6.87 -0.61 -7.09
CA ALA A 160 -5.48 -0.35 -7.50
C ALA A 160 -4.86 0.75 -6.65
N LEU A 161 -5.54 1.90 -6.51
CA LEU A 161 -5.15 3.01 -5.64
C LEU A 161 -4.93 2.53 -4.20
N GLY A 162 -5.93 1.83 -3.64
CA GLY A 162 -5.88 1.30 -2.29
C GLY A 162 -4.73 0.32 -2.09
N CYS A 163 -4.38 -0.47 -3.12
CA CYS A 163 -3.25 -1.38 -3.09
C CYS A 163 -1.92 -0.60 -3.02
N GLY A 164 -1.73 0.39 -3.90
CA GLY A 164 -0.54 1.26 -3.87
C GLY A 164 -0.35 1.97 -2.53
N GLN A 165 -1.43 2.55 -2.01
CA GLN A 165 -1.44 3.19 -0.69
C GLN A 165 -1.08 2.20 0.42
N ALA A 166 -1.73 1.03 0.46
CA ALA A 166 -1.50 0.02 1.49
C ALA A 166 -0.06 -0.54 1.46
N LEU A 167 0.55 -0.68 0.27
CA LEU A 167 1.94 -1.12 0.14
C LEU A 167 2.89 -0.17 0.87
N VAL A 168 2.70 1.15 0.74
CA VAL A 168 3.55 2.14 1.40
C VAL A 168 3.18 2.30 2.88
N LEU A 169 1.88 2.44 3.17
CA LEU A 169 1.38 2.64 4.54
C LEU A 169 1.82 1.53 5.50
N ARG A 170 1.87 0.27 5.05
CA ARG A 170 2.30 -0.85 5.91
C ARG A 170 3.75 -0.79 6.35
N HIS A 171 4.59 -0.01 5.67
CA HIS A 171 5.95 0.24 6.15
C HIS A 171 6.01 1.34 7.22
N ALA A 172 5.02 2.22 7.29
CA ALA A 172 4.90 3.25 8.33
C ALA A 172 4.03 2.82 9.52
N LEU A 173 3.02 1.99 9.25
CA LEU A 173 2.01 1.46 10.16
C LEU A 173 1.84 -0.06 9.92
N PRO A 174 2.74 -0.91 10.46
CA PRO A 174 2.73 -2.36 10.20
C PRO A 174 1.43 -3.07 10.59
N ALA A 175 0.72 -2.56 11.59
CA ALA A 175 -0.55 -3.08 12.07
C ALA A 175 -1.76 -2.73 11.18
N LEU A 176 -1.59 -1.89 10.14
CA LEU A 176 -2.68 -1.48 9.28
C LEU A 176 -3.27 -2.68 8.50
N PRO A 177 -4.59 -2.92 8.57
CA PRO A 177 -5.23 -4.04 7.86
C PRO A 177 -5.34 -3.76 6.35
N GLY A 178 -4.29 -4.05 5.59
CA GLY A 178 -4.18 -3.69 4.16
C GLY A 178 -5.34 -4.17 3.28
N ARG A 179 -5.94 -5.34 3.54
CA ARG A 179 -7.12 -5.81 2.79
C ARG A 179 -8.36 -4.94 3.01
N ARG A 180 -8.60 -4.53 4.27
CA ARG A 180 -9.70 -3.62 4.62
C ARG A 180 -9.46 -2.24 4.06
N TRP A 181 -8.20 -1.80 4.00
CA TRP A 181 -7.82 -0.54 3.34
C TRP A 181 -8.21 -0.55 1.86
N ILE A 182 -7.78 -1.58 1.12
CA ILE A 182 -8.10 -1.73 -0.31
C ILE A 182 -9.62 -1.75 -0.54
N ALA A 183 -10.35 -2.54 0.27
CA ALA A 183 -11.81 -2.61 0.16
C ALA A 183 -12.49 -1.27 0.47
N ALA A 184 -12.02 -0.53 1.48
CA ALA A 184 -12.54 0.78 1.81
C ALA A 184 -12.27 1.81 0.69
N THR A 185 -11.06 1.83 0.12
CA THR A 185 -10.74 2.70 -1.01
C THR A 185 -11.59 2.38 -2.23
N SER A 186 -11.76 1.09 -2.55
CA SER A 186 -12.61 0.63 -3.65
C SER A 186 -14.08 1.03 -3.45
N ALA A 187 -14.63 0.85 -2.24
CA ALA A 187 -15.99 1.28 -1.92
C ALA A 187 -16.16 2.80 -2.01
N GLY A 188 -15.18 3.57 -1.51
CA GLY A 188 -15.16 5.02 -1.65
C GLY A 188 -15.14 5.47 -3.11
N ALA A 189 -14.32 4.82 -3.95
CA ALA A 189 -14.28 5.09 -5.39
C ALA A 189 -15.60 4.75 -6.09
N VAL A 190 -16.28 3.65 -5.74
CA VAL A 190 -17.63 3.35 -6.26
C VAL A 190 -18.62 4.47 -5.94
N VAL A 191 -18.59 5.01 -4.72
CA VAL A 191 -19.42 6.15 -4.33
C VAL A 191 -19.07 7.41 -5.13
N ALA A 192 -17.77 7.67 -5.33
CA ALA A 192 -17.31 8.79 -6.17
C ALA A 192 -17.80 8.66 -7.62
N TYR A 193 -17.68 7.48 -8.22
CA TYR A 193 -18.16 7.20 -9.58
C TYR A 193 -19.68 7.31 -9.70
N LEU A 194 -20.41 6.83 -8.69
CA LEU A 194 -21.87 7.00 -8.64
C LEU A 194 -22.22 8.49 -8.63
N ALA A 195 -21.58 9.28 -7.75
CA ALA A 195 -21.81 10.71 -7.67
C ALA A 195 -21.42 11.46 -8.96
N GLY A 196 -20.37 11.02 -9.65
CA GLY A 196 -19.92 11.60 -10.92
C GLY A 196 -20.79 11.24 -12.13
N THR A 197 -21.41 10.06 -12.14
CA THR A 197 -22.23 9.58 -13.26
C THR A 197 -23.71 9.97 -13.13
N LEU A 198 -24.20 10.18 -11.90
CA LEU A 198 -25.60 10.50 -11.63
C LEU A 198 -26.11 11.77 -12.33
N PRO A 199 -25.34 12.88 -12.44
CA PRO A 199 -25.81 14.09 -13.13
C PRO A 199 -26.20 13.86 -14.59
N ALA A 200 -25.41 13.04 -15.30
CA ALA A 200 -25.69 12.68 -16.68
C ALA A 200 -26.89 11.72 -16.76
N ALA A 201 -26.91 10.67 -15.93
CA ALA A 201 -27.97 9.66 -15.93
C ALA A 201 -29.34 10.22 -15.53
N ALA A 202 -29.39 11.20 -14.63
CA ALA A 202 -30.61 11.87 -14.19
C ALA A 202 -30.94 13.14 -14.97
N GLU A 203 -30.18 13.43 -16.04
CA GLU A 203 -30.35 14.59 -16.91
C GLU A 203 -30.45 15.91 -16.13
N ILE A 204 -29.60 16.08 -15.10
CA ILE A 204 -29.66 17.24 -14.19
C ILE A 204 -29.52 18.56 -14.94
N HIS A 205 -28.83 18.56 -16.09
CA HIS A 205 -28.71 19.71 -16.99
C HIS A 205 -30.06 20.24 -17.55
N ARG A 206 -31.13 19.43 -17.52
CA ARG A 206 -32.49 19.84 -17.93
C ARG A 206 -33.27 20.52 -16.79
N ARG A 207 -32.76 20.49 -15.56
CA ARG A 207 -33.38 21.13 -14.39
C ARG A 207 -33.13 22.65 -14.43
N PRO A 208 -33.92 23.45 -13.67
CA PRO A 208 -33.61 24.87 -13.47
C PRO A 208 -32.15 25.08 -13.00
N PRO A 209 -31.43 26.09 -13.51
CA PRO A 209 -29.98 26.24 -13.28
C PRO A 209 -29.56 26.20 -11.81
N VAL A 210 -30.34 26.82 -10.92
CA VAL A 210 -30.07 26.82 -9.47
C VAL A 210 -30.15 25.42 -8.88
N GLN A 211 -31.15 24.62 -9.29
CA GLN A 211 -31.30 23.24 -8.82
C GLN A 211 -30.20 22.34 -9.38
N ALA A 212 -29.84 22.52 -10.65
CA ALA A 212 -28.75 21.80 -11.28
C ALA A 212 -27.40 22.09 -10.61
N ALA A 213 -27.11 23.36 -10.34
CA ALA A 213 -25.91 23.79 -9.63
C ALA A 213 -25.88 23.24 -8.19
N ALA A 214 -26.98 23.33 -7.46
CA ALA A 214 -27.06 22.80 -6.09
C ALA A 214 -26.82 21.29 -6.05
N ALA A 215 -27.41 20.53 -6.99
CA ALA A 215 -27.20 19.09 -7.08
C ALA A 215 -25.75 18.74 -7.48
N ALA A 216 -25.16 19.47 -8.43
CA ALA A 216 -23.77 19.28 -8.83
C ALA A 216 -22.78 19.54 -7.68
N VAL A 217 -23.01 20.62 -6.91
CA VAL A 217 -22.20 20.92 -5.72
C VAL A 217 -22.34 19.81 -4.67
N ALA A 218 -23.57 19.38 -4.37
CA ALA A 218 -23.81 18.32 -3.39
C ALA A 218 -23.13 17.00 -3.79
N LEU A 219 -23.29 16.58 -5.05
CA LEU A 219 -22.66 15.36 -5.58
C LEU A 219 -21.14 15.50 -5.65
N GLY A 220 -20.61 16.67 -6.00
CA GLY A 220 -19.18 16.96 -5.98
C GLY A 220 -18.59 16.85 -4.57
N LEU A 221 -19.29 17.34 -3.55
CA LEU A 221 -18.87 17.19 -2.15
C LEU A 221 -18.86 15.73 -1.71
N VAL A 222 -19.90 14.95 -2.09
CA VAL A 222 -19.94 13.49 -1.83
C VAL A 222 -18.77 12.79 -2.49
N LEU A 223 -18.50 13.10 -3.77
CA LEU A 223 -17.38 12.55 -4.53
C LEU A 223 -16.06 12.82 -3.80
N LEU A 224 -15.78 14.08 -3.46
CA LEU A 224 -14.51 14.49 -2.84
C LEU A 224 -14.32 13.91 -1.42
N ALA A 225 -15.41 13.75 -0.65
CA ALA A 225 -15.33 13.25 0.72
C ALA A 225 -15.32 11.71 0.83
N SER A 226 -15.75 11.00 -0.22
CA SER A 226 -16.02 9.55 -0.20
C SER A 226 -14.80 8.70 0.21
N LEU A 227 -13.65 8.87 -0.46
CA LEU A 227 -12.45 8.07 -0.19
C LEU A 227 -11.89 8.33 1.22
N GLY A 228 -11.71 9.61 1.59
CA GLY A 228 -11.18 9.99 2.90
C GLY A 228 -12.06 9.47 4.03
N THR A 229 -13.37 9.56 3.88
CA THR A 229 -14.35 9.07 4.87
C THR A 229 -14.32 7.55 4.98
N ALA A 230 -14.21 6.82 3.86
CA ALA A 230 -14.10 5.37 3.88
C ALA A 230 -12.83 4.87 4.57
N GLN A 231 -11.71 5.59 4.39
CA GLN A 231 -10.40 5.22 4.94
C GLN A 231 -10.19 5.66 6.40
N TRP A 232 -10.82 6.75 6.82
CA TRP A 232 -10.63 7.35 8.14
C TRP A 232 -10.79 6.39 9.33
N PRO A 233 -11.78 5.49 9.37
CA PRO A 233 -11.93 4.53 10.48
C PRO A 233 -10.73 3.59 10.65
N LEU A 234 -9.96 3.36 9.58
CA LEU A 234 -8.76 2.52 9.62
C LEU A 234 -7.52 3.31 10.08
N LEU A 235 -7.48 4.63 9.83
CA LEU A 235 -6.40 5.50 10.30
C LEU A 235 -6.59 5.94 11.75
N ARG A 236 -7.82 6.15 12.22
CA ARG A 236 -8.10 6.68 13.57
C ARG A 236 -7.60 5.80 14.71
N SER A 237 -7.38 4.51 14.47
CA SER A 237 -6.78 3.59 15.42
C SER A 237 -5.25 3.72 15.52
N HIS A 238 -4.63 4.46 14.60
CA HIS A 238 -3.18 4.60 14.49
C HIS A 238 -2.69 6.05 14.64
N LEU A 239 -3.55 7.04 14.39
CA LEU A 239 -3.19 8.47 14.39
C LEU A 239 -4.20 9.30 15.19
N SER A 240 -3.71 10.15 16.09
CA SER A 240 -4.55 11.03 16.94
C SER A 240 -5.36 12.06 16.14
N ARG A 241 -4.80 12.58 15.04
CA ARG A 241 -5.44 13.56 14.14
C ARG A 241 -5.87 12.93 12.81
N ALA A 242 -6.24 11.66 12.81
CA ALA A 242 -6.65 10.94 11.60
C ALA A 242 -7.80 11.61 10.83
N TRP A 243 -8.67 12.36 11.51
CA TRP A 243 -9.79 13.07 10.88
C TRP A 243 -9.34 14.09 9.81
N LEU A 244 -8.12 14.64 9.91
CA LEU A 244 -7.54 15.54 8.90
C LEU A 244 -7.35 14.85 7.54
N TRP A 245 -7.36 13.52 7.51
CA TRP A 245 -7.29 12.76 6.27
C TRP A 245 -8.45 13.06 5.31
N ILE A 246 -9.65 13.32 5.84
CA ILE A 246 -10.84 13.60 5.02
C ILE A 246 -10.67 14.91 4.23
N PRO A 247 -10.44 16.08 4.86
CA PRO A 247 -10.26 17.33 4.11
C PRO A 247 -8.99 17.32 3.24
N VAL A 248 -7.92 16.63 3.67
CA VAL A 248 -6.69 16.50 2.86
C VAL A 248 -6.94 15.73 1.58
N THR A 249 -7.61 14.57 1.65
CA THR A 249 -7.92 13.77 0.47
C THR A 249 -8.89 14.49 -0.46
N ALA A 250 -9.91 15.16 0.09
CA ALA A 250 -10.82 16.00 -0.68
C ALA A 250 -10.08 17.14 -1.41
N ALA A 251 -9.19 17.86 -0.73
CA ALA A 251 -8.40 18.92 -1.36
C ALA A 251 -7.43 18.37 -2.43
N ALA A 252 -6.82 17.21 -2.17
CA ALA A 252 -5.93 16.55 -3.12
C ALA A 252 -6.67 16.16 -4.40
N TRP A 253 -7.86 15.57 -4.28
CA TRP A 253 -8.71 15.21 -5.42
C TRP A 253 -9.26 16.43 -6.15
N LEU A 254 -9.65 17.48 -5.44
CA LEU A 254 -10.07 18.74 -6.06
C LEU A 254 -8.94 19.33 -6.91
N ALA A 255 -7.71 19.37 -6.38
CA ALA A 255 -6.54 19.84 -7.13
C ALA A 255 -6.22 18.91 -8.31
N GLY A 256 -6.24 17.59 -8.11
CA GLY A 256 -5.99 16.60 -9.14
C GLY A 256 -6.99 16.68 -10.30
N LEU A 257 -8.29 16.73 -9.99
CA LEU A 257 -9.35 16.91 -10.99
C LEU A 257 -9.24 18.27 -11.69
N GLY A 258 -8.85 19.32 -10.97
CA GLY A 258 -8.55 20.62 -11.58
C GLY A 258 -7.44 20.53 -12.62
N VAL A 259 -6.33 19.85 -12.31
CA VAL A 259 -5.22 19.58 -13.25
C VAL A 259 -5.69 18.72 -14.42
N PHE A 260 -6.45 17.66 -14.14
CA PHE A 260 -7.02 16.79 -15.17
C PHE A 260 -7.84 17.59 -16.19
N LEU A 261 -8.79 18.39 -15.71
CA LEU A 261 -9.66 19.19 -16.56
C LEU A 261 -8.89 20.28 -17.31
N ALA A 262 -7.94 20.95 -16.66
CA ALA A 262 -7.13 21.99 -17.29
C ALA A 262 -6.30 21.45 -18.47
N VAL A 263 -5.89 20.19 -18.43
CA VAL A 263 -5.11 19.54 -19.50
C VAL A 263 -6.00 18.89 -20.54
N THR A 264 -7.05 18.18 -20.11
CA THR A 264 -7.88 17.38 -21.02
C THR A 264 -8.91 18.20 -21.79
N MET A 265 -9.55 19.18 -21.16
CA MET A 265 -10.62 19.97 -21.80
C MET A 265 -10.15 20.75 -23.03
N PRO A 266 -8.96 21.38 -23.08
CA PRO A 266 -8.49 22.07 -24.28
C PRO A 266 -8.10 21.12 -25.43
N LEU A 267 -7.78 19.87 -25.12
CA LEU A 267 -7.31 18.88 -26.09
C LEU A 267 -8.44 18.01 -26.64
N TRP A 268 -9.55 17.91 -25.91
CA TRP A 268 -10.69 17.09 -26.25
C TRP A 268 -11.65 17.82 -27.19
N HIS A 269 -12.18 17.11 -28.18
CA HIS A 269 -13.27 17.59 -29.02
C HIS A 269 -14.18 16.44 -29.48
N ASP A 270 -15.42 16.77 -29.84
CA ASP A 270 -16.37 15.79 -30.37
C ASP A 270 -15.87 15.17 -31.69
N GLY A 271 -16.20 13.89 -31.89
CA GLY A 271 -15.82 13.12 -33.09
C GLY A 271 -14.34 12.73 -33.17
N GLN A 272 -13.54 13.00 -32.12
CA GLN A 272 -12.13 12.62 -32.07
C GLN A 272 -11.97 11.08 -32.09
N ALA A 273 -10.90 10.60 -32.73
CA ALA A 273 -10.59 9.18 -32.75
C ALA A 273 -10.40 8.63 -31.32
N LEU A 274 -10.91 7.41 -31.07
CA LEU A 274 -10.84 6.74 -29.77
C LEU A 274 -9.42 6.76 -29.18
N ALA A 275 -8.41 6.47 -30.01
CA ALA A 275 -7.01 6.49 -29.58
C ALA A 275 -6.58 7.87 -29.05
N GLY A 276 -7.03 8.96 -29.68
CA GLY A 276 -6.76 10.32 -29.22
C GLY A 276 -7.41 10.61 -27.87
N THR A 277 -8.69 10.24 -27.70
CA THR A 277 -9.40 10.40 -26.42
C THR A 277 -8.73 9.60 -25.30
N VAL A 278 -8.32 8.35 -25.57
CA VAL A 278 -7.62 7.50 -24.60
C VAL A 278 -6.26 8.10 -24.21
N LEU A 279 -5.48 8.60 -25.18
CA LEU A 279 -4.17 9.20 -24.91
C LEU A 279 -4.29 10.49 -24.09
N ILE A 280 -5.26 11.36 -24.42
CA ILE A 280 -5.54 12.57 -23.63
C ILE A 280 -5.98 12.20 -22.21
N GLY A 281 -6.91 11.25 -22.09
CA GLY A 281 -7.40 10.75 -20.80
C GLY A 281 -6.27 10.15 -19.96
N ALA A 282 -5.43 9.29 -20.53
CA ALA A 282 -4.28 8.71 -19.84
C ALA A 282 -3.26 9.78 -19.42
N GLY A 283 -2.93 10.71 -20.30
CA GLY A 283 -2.01 11.82 -20.00
C GLY A 283 -2.52 12.71 -18.86
N GLY A 284 -3.78 13.12 -18.92
CA GLY A 284 -4.44 13.86 -17.84
C GLY A 284 -4.49 13.04 -16.54
N GLY A 285 -4.83 11.76 -16.64
CA GLY A 285 -4.92 10.84 -15.50
C GLY A 285 -3.58 10.67 -14.77
N LEU A 286 -2.47 10.62 -15.49
CA LEU A 286 -1.13 10.59 -14.89
C LEU A 286 -0.82 11.86 -14.08
N LEU A 287 -1.15 13.03 -14.63
CA LEU A 287 -0.91 14.32 -13.95
C LEU A 287 -1.84 14.51 -12.74
N MET A 288 -3.09 14.05 -12.85
CA MET A 288 -4.03 13.96 -11.73
C MET A 288 -3.46 13.06 -10.63
N ALA A 289 -3.05 11.84 -10.98
CA ALA A 289 -2.48 10.86 -10.06
C ALA A 289 -1.24 11.38 -9.33
N ALA A 290 -0.34 12.07 -10.05
CA ALA A 290 0.85 12.68 -9.47
C ALA A 290 0.49 13.78 -8.48
N THR A 291 -0.49 14.62 -8.83
CA THR A 291 -0.96 15.75 -8.00
C THR A 291 -1.59 15.24 -6.70
N THR A 292 -2.53 14.30 -6.81
CA THR A 292 -3.21 13.70 -5.65
C THR A 292 -2.20 13.00 -4.73
N SER A 293 -1.26 12.24 -5.31
CA SER A 293 -0.22 11.51 -4.58
C SER A 293 0.76 12.44 -3.88
N ALA A 294 1.16 13.55 -4.49
CA ALA A 294 2.06 14.52 -3.88
C ALA A 294 1.44 15.17 -2.64
N ILE A 295 0.19 15.63 -2.75
CA ILE A 295 -0.53 16.30 -1.66
C ILE A 295 -0.79 15.31 -0.52
N THR A 296 -1.36 14.13 -0.83
CA THR A 296 -1.68 13.11 0.18
C THR A 296 -0.43 12.54 0.86
N GLY A 297 0.64 12.29 0.10
CA GLY A 297 1.90 11.76 0.63
C GLY A 297 2.59 12.74 1.57
N PHE A 298 2.63 14.02 1.21
CA PHE A 298 3.17 15.07 2.06
C PHE A 298 2.36 15.24 3.35
N ALA A 299 1.04 15.33 3.25
CA ALA A 299 0.16 15.50 4.40
C ALA A 299 0.25 14.31 5.35
N LEU A 300 0.25 13.08 4.82
CA LEU A 300 0.35 11.87 5.63
C LEU A 300 1.74 11.73 6.28
N ALA A 301 2.82 12.12 5.59
CA ALA A 301 4.16 12.18 6.19
C ALA A 301 4.21 13.13 7.39
N ARG A 302 3.51 14.27 7.32
CA ARG A 302 3.39 15.21 8.45
C ARG A 302 2.52 14.66 9.58
N LEU A 303 1.38 14.04 9.28
CA LEU A 303 0.55 13.40 10.29
C LEU A 303 1.29 12.29 11.04
N LEU A 304 2.12 11.52 10.32
CA LEU A 304 3.00 10.52 10.92
C LEU A 304 4.10 11.14 11.78
N ALA A 305 4.60 12.33 11.45
CA ALA A 305 5.61 13.01 12.27
C ALA A 305 5.03 13.64 13.55
N SER A 306 3.76 14.08 13.52
CA SER A 306 3.09 14.72 14.66
C SER A 306 2.41 13.74 15.62
N GLY A 307 2.34 12.46 15.27
CA GLY A 307 1.74 11.40 16.09
C GLY A 307 2.76 10.50 16.80
N GLY A 308 4.03 10.93 16.86
CA GLY A 308 5.08 10.34 17.69
C GLY A 308 5.30 11.14 18.95
#